data_AF-A0A177PWS5-F1
#
_entry.id   AF-A0A177PWS5-F1
#
_cell.length_a   1.000
_cell.length_b   1.000
_cell.length_c   1.000
_cell.angle_alpha   90.00
_cell.angle_beta   90.00
_cell.angle_gamma   90.00
#
_symmetry.space_group_name_H-M   'P 1'
#
loop_
_entity.id
_entity.type
_entity.pdbx_description
1 polymer ?
#
loop_
_entity_poly.entity_id
_entity_poly.type
_entity_poly.pdbx_seq_one_letter_code
_entity_poly.pdbx_strand_id
1 'polypeptide(L)' 'MPRAMLWRGVYKRVVTVHETWRIDDEWWRDEIARRYFEVELEGGRRITIYHDLVADAWYTQTYDAPKVGKGLRVG' A
#
# COMPACT_ATOMS: atom_id res chain seq x y z
N MET A 1 -10.82 -4.19 -8.22
CA MET A 1 -10.97 -2.82 -7.67
C MET A 1 -11.45 -2.96 -6.23
N PRO A 2 -10.67 -2.51 -5.24
CA PRO A 2 -11.05 -2.57 -3.83
C PRO A 2 -12.26 -1.66 -3.58
N ARG A 3 -13.24 -2.15 -2.82
CA ARG A 3 -14.49 -1.41 -2.52
C ARG A 3 -14.60 -0.98 -1.06
N ALA A 4 -13.95 -1.72 -0.17
CA ALA A 4 -13.86 -1.44 1.26
C ALA A 4 -12.66 -2.17 1.85
N MET A 5 -12.21 -1.75 3.03
CA MET A 5 -11.19 -2.45 3.81
C MET A 5 -11.41 -2.26 5.31
N LEU A 6 -10.87 -3.18 6.12
CA LEU A 6 -10.80 -3.02 7.57
C LEU A 6 -9.69 -2.01 7.90
N TRP A 7 -10.05 -0.90 8.53
CA TRP A 7 -9.12 0.15 8.95
C TRP A 7 -9.35 0.49 10.42
N ARG A 8 -8.33 0.31 11.27
CA ARG A 8 -8.39 0.58 12.72
C ARG A 8 -9.61 -0.09 13.41
N GLY A 9 -9.90 -1.33 13.03
CA GLY A 9 -11.00 -2.11 13.62
C GLY A 9 -12.40 -1.82 13.06
N VAL A 10 -12.53 -0.92 12.06
CA VAL A 10 -13.81 -0.59 11.43
C VAL A 10 -13.72 -0.75 9.92
N TYR A 11 -14.75 -1.31 9.29
CA TYR A 11 -14.83 -1.33 7.83
C TYR A 11 -15.07 0.07 7.27
N LYS A 12 -14.24 0.46 6.31
CA LYS A 12 -14.31 1.74 5.62
C LYS A 12 -14.48 1.51 4.13
N ARG A 13 -15.44 2.22 3.52
CA ARG A 13 -15.60 2.22 2.07
C ARG A 13 -14.44 2.93 1.39
N VAL A 14 -14.01 2.39 0.26
CA VAL A 14 -13.17 3.10 -0.72
C VAL A 14 -14.10 4.01 -1.51
N VAL A 15 -13.81 5.30 -1.52
CA VAL A 15 -14.58 6.30 -2.27
C VAL A 15 -13.94 6.60 -3.62
N THR A 16 -12.60 6.55 -3.70
CA THR A 16 -11.84 6.82 -4.94
C THR A 16 -10.61 5.91 -4.99
N VAL A 17 -10.27 5.44 -6.19
CA VAL A 17 -8.96 4.85 -6.50
C VAL A 17 -8.21 5.87 -7.34
N HIS A 18 -7.11 6.42 -6.81
CA HIS A 18 -6.33 7.46 -7.45
C HIS A 18 -5.34 6.87 -8.46
N GLU A 19 -4.67 5.79 -8.06
CA GLU A 19 -3.67 5.12 -8.88
C GLU A 19 -3.77 3.60 -8.75
N THR A 20 -3.32 2.91 -9.79
CA THR A 20 -3.18 1.44 -9.79
C THR A 20 -1.90 1.09 -10.53
N TRP A 21 -1.05 0.30 -9.89
CA TRP A 21 0.19 -0.20 -10.49
C TRP A 21 0.42 -1.66 -10.12
N ARG A 22 1.30 -2.32 -10.87
CA ARG A 22 1.62 -3.73 -10.69
C ARG A 22 3.14 -3.88 -10.61
N ILE A 23 3.58 -4.74 -9.70
CA ILE A 23 4.97 -5.19 -9.62
C ILE A 23 4.91 -6.71 -9.81
N ASP A 24 5.60 -7.16 -10.84
CA ASP A 24 5.91 -8.57 -11.07
C ASP A 24 7.44 -8.68 -11.06
N ASP A 25 8.00 -9.51 -10.18
CA ASP A 25 9.44 -9.70 -10.05
C ASP A 25 9.78 -11.15 -9.70
N GLU A 26 10.83 -11.67 -10.33
CA GLU A 26 11.37 -13.03 -10.18
C GLU A 26 12.87 -13.01 -9.81
N TRP A 27 13.39 -11.85 -9.37
CA TRP A 27 14.81 -11.63 -9.12
C TRP A 27 15.29 -12.29 -7.80
N TRP A 28 15.78 -13.53 -7.96
CA TRP A 28 16.49 -14.44 -7.03
C TRP A 28 15.83 -14.89 -5.71
N ARG A 29 14.51 -14.73 -5.52
CA ARG A 29 13.69 -15.46 -4.52
C ARG A 29 12.25 -15.70 -5.04
N ASP A 30 11.37 -16.22 -4.16
CA ASP A 30 9.95 -16.50 -4.37
C ASP A 30 9.25 -15.44 -5.25
N GLU A 31 8.37 -15.90 -6.15
CA GLU A 31 7.59 -15.06 -7.07
C GLU A 31 6.92 -13.89 -6.33
N ILE A 32 7.15 -12.66 -6.80
CA ILE A 32 6.43 -11.48 -6.34
C ILE A 32 5.48 -11.06 -7.45
N ALA A 33 4.18 -11.24 -7.23
CA ALA A 33 3.14 -10.68 -8.09
C ALA A 33 2.19 -9.86 -7.21
N ARG A 34 2.26 -8.54 -7.29
CA ARG A 34 1.47 -7.62 -6.45
C ARG A 34 0.78 -6.55 -7.27
N ARG A 35 -0.51 -6.35 -7.01
CA ARG A 35 -1.28 -5.24 -7.56
C ARG A 35 -1.55 -4.22 -6.47
N TYR A 36 -1.00 -3.03 -6.64
CA TYR A 36 -1.11 -1.92 -5.72
C TYR A 36 -2.21 -0.94 -6.12
N PHE A 37 -2.76 -0.27 -5.13
CA PHE A 37 -3.77 0.77 -5.26
C PHE A 37 -3.47 1.91 -4.30
N GLU A 38 -3.46 3.15 -4.78
CA GLU A 38 -3.67 4.32 -3.93
C GLU A 38 -5.17 4.57 -3.82
N VAL A 39 -5.72 4.41 -2.61
CA VAL A 39 -7.15 4.55 -2.37
C VAL A 39 -7.43 5.67 -1.39
N GLU A 40 -8.58 6.30 -1.54
CA GLU A 40 -9.16 7.19 -0.55
C GLU A 40 -10.34 6.50 0.12
N LEU A 41 -10.33 6.48 1.46
CA LEU A 41 -11.43 5.98 2.27
C LEU A 41 -12.45 7.07 2.58
N GLU A 42 -13.66 6.66 2.93
CA GLU A 42 -14.61 7.58 3.57
C GLU A 42 -13.97 8.30 4.76
N GLY A 43 -14.12 9.63 4.82
CA GLY A 43 -13.37 10.47 5.75
C GLY A 43 -12.06 11.05 5.19
N GLY A 44 -11.77 10.84 3.90
CA GLY A 44 -10.71 11.55 3.15
C GLY A 44 -9.29 11.02 3.38
N ARG A 45 -9.14 9.85 4.03
CA ARG A 45 -7.82 9.27 4.30
C ARG A 45 -7.29 8.55 3.06
N ARG A 46 -6.12 8.97 2.56
CA ARG A 46 -5.37 8.24 1.53
C ARG A 46 -4.44 7.18 2.10
N ILE A 47 -4.47 5.99 1.51
CA ILE A 47 -3.68 4.82 1.92
C ILE A 47 -3.27 4.03 0.67
N THR A 48 -2.06 3.49 0.69
CA THR A 48 -1.61 2.48 -0.27
C THR A 48 -1.92 1.08 0.24
N ILE A 49 -2.63 0.29 -0.56
CA ILE A 49 -2.87 -1.13 -0.32
C ILE A 49 -2.36 -1.96 -1.49
N TYR A 50 -2.10 -3.25 -1.27
CA TYR A 50 -1.83 -4.17 -2.35
C TYR A 50 -2.51 -5.52 -2.15
N HIS A 51 -2.86 -6.15 -3.27
CA HIS A 51 -3.26 -7.55 -3.36
C HIS A 51 -2.01 -8.33 -3.75
N ASP A 52 -1.54 -9.18 -2.85
CA ASP A 52 -0.57 -10.22 -3.16
C ASP A 52 -1.28 -11.30 -3.97
N LEU A 53 -0.90 -11.43 -5.24
CA LEU A 53 -1.54 -12.31 -6.20
C LEU A 53 -1.05 -13.77 -6.05
N VAL A 54 0.07 -13.98 -5.36
CA VAL A 54 0.61 -15.32 -5.08
C VAL A 54 -0.09 -15.91 -3.86
N ALA A 55 -0.17 -15.13 -2.78
CA ALA A 55 -0.83 -15.55 -1.53
C ALA A 55 -2.36 -15.33 -1.53
N ASP A 56 -2.90 -14.66 -2.55
CA ASP A 56 -4.29 -14.20 -2.63
C ASP A 56 -4.76 -13.41 -1.38
N ALA A 57 -3.92 -12.47 -0.92
CA ALA A 57 -4.12 -11.75 0.33
C ALA A 57 -3.92 -10.24 0.19
N TRP A 58 -4.63 -9.46 1.03
CA TRP A 58 -4.61 -8.00 0.99
C TRP A 58 -3.81 -7.42 2.14
N TYR A 59 -3.01 -6.39 1.84
CA TYR A 59 -2.12 -5.76 2.80
C TYR A 59 -2.13 -4.23 2.66
N THR A 60 -1.84 -3.54 3.76
CA THR A 60 -1.57 -2.09 3.77
C THR A 60 -0.07 -1.85 3.68
N GLN A 61 0.36 -0.95 2.80
CA GLN A 61 1.72 -0.45 2.77
C GLN A 61 1.77 0.85 3.57
N THR A 62 2.33 0.82 4.77
CA THR A 62 2.73 2.03 5.48
C THR A 62 4.12 2.42 5.01
N TYR A 63 4.23 3.48 4.22
CA TYR A 63 5.51 4.15 4.03
C TYR A 63 5.85 4.88 5.34
N ASP A 64 6.62 4.23 6.20
CA ASP A 64 7.50 5.00 7.08
C ASP A 64 8.64 5.50 6.19
N ALA A 65 8.63 6.80 5.86
CA ALA A 65 9.87 7.42 5.39
C ALA A 65 10.96 7.05 6.41
N PRO A 66 12.18 6.69 5.97
CA PRO A 66 13.25 6.44 6.92
C PRO A 66 13.28 7.63 7.86
N LYS A 67 13.18 7.36 9.18
CA LYS A 67 13.32 8.42 10.19
C LYS A 67 14.64 9.10 9.84
N VAL A 68 14.59 10.30 9.27
CA VAL A 68 15.80 11.03 8.92
C VAL A 68 16.56 11.16 10.23
N GLY A 69 17.65 10.41 10.34
CA GLY A 69 18.54 10.52 11.48
C GLY A 69 18.91 11.99 11.60
N LYS A 70 18.65 12.59 12.77
CA LYS A 70 19.18 13.90 13.12
C LYS A 70 20.69 13.87 12.86
N GLY A 71 21.15 14.43 11.74
CA GLY A 71 22.57 14.52 11.45
C GLY A 71 22.94 14.32 9.99
N LEU A 72 22.66 15.32 9.16
CA LEU A 72 23.62 15.67 8.12
C LEU A 72 23.67 17.20 8.03
N ARG A 73 24.58 17.81 8.81
CA ARG A 73 25.12 19.12 8.46
C ARG A 73 26.29 18.82 7.54
N VAL A 74 26.16 19.20 6.27
CA VAL A 74 27.31 19.30 5.38
C VAL A 74 27.80 20.74 5.51
N GLY A 75 29.05 20.91 5.94
CA GLY A 75 29.75 22.19 5.94
C GLY A 75 30.30 22.52 4.56
#